data_AF-A0A923E4R4-F1
#
_entry.id   AF-A0A923E4R4-F1
#
_cell.length_a   1.000
_cell.length_b   1.000
_cell.length_c   1.000
_cell.angle_alpha   90.00
_cell.angle_beta   90.00
_cell.angle_gamma   90.00
#
_symmetry.space_group_name_H-M   'P 1'
#
loop_
_entity.id
_entity.type
_entity.pdbx_description
1 polymer ?
#
loop_
_entity_poly.entity_id
_entity_poly.type
_entity_poly.pdbx_seq_one_letter_code
_entity_poly.pdbx_strand_id
1 'polypeptide(L)'
;MKNSLLRISVALALALTGSSALAACSGSDAPAAQSAASDSAAQGEDAETKADLELARQTILDTLADNPDLDQIYLASDVKKPTEKYGMLVVPYAYSEATEKLTTSIVKIEKGPKFIIGAVAAQSQKTWEIDQDGNISEKSE
;
A
#
# COMPACT_ATOMS: atom_id res chain seq x y z
N MET A 1 -33.50 16.67 29.22
CA MET A 1 -34.83 16.86 28.62
C MET A 1 -34.71 17.77 27.41
N LYS A 2 -35.12 17.26 26.23
CA LYS A 2 -35.72 17.97 25.08
C LYS A 2 -34.93 19.09 24.37
N ASN A 3 -34.57 18.81 23.10
CA ASN A 3 -34.88 19.58 21.87
C ASN A 3 -33.77 19.29 20.84
N SER A 4 -33.99 19.07 19.54
CA SER A 4 -35.19 19.14 18.70
C SER A 4 -34.90 18.31 17.44
N LEU A 5 -35.81 17.42 17.09
CA LEU A 5 -35.86 16.76 15.78
C LEU A 5 -36.76 17.60 14.86
N LEU A 6 -36.24 18.07 13.74
CA LEU A 6 -36.97 18.51 12.54
C LEU A 6 -35.94 18.63 11.39
N ARG A 7 -36.17 18.33 10.11
CA ARG A 7 -37.09 17.50 9.30
C ARG A 7 -36.89 18.03 7.86
N ILE A 8 -36.98 17.15 6.85
CA ILE A 8 -37.47 17.43 5.47
C ILE A 8 -36.46 18.17 4.55
N SER A 9 -35.71 17.53 3.65
CA SER A 9 -36.04 16.84 2.37
C SER A 9 -36.40 17.76 1.21
N VAL A 10 -35.62 17.74 0.12
CA VAL A 10 -36.11 17.89 -1.28
C VAL A 10 -35.19 17.10 -2.21
N ALA A 11 -35.82 16.26 -3.04
CA ALA A 11 -35.24 15.40 -4.06
C ALA A 11 -35.17 16.09 -5.43
N LEU A 12 -34.24 15.68 -6.29
CA LEU A 12 -34.35 15.77 -7.76
C LEU A 12 -33.40 14.73 -8.38
N ALA A 13 -33.86 13.50 -8.62
CA ALA A 13 -34.48 13.02 -9.86
C ALA A 13 -33.52 12.91 -11.06
N LEU A 14 -32.98 11.69 -11.22
CA LEU A 14 -32.84 10.87 -12.44
C LEU A 14 -32.48 11.52 -13.79
N ALA A 15 -31.38 11.04 -14.37
CA ALA A 15 -31.30 10.79 -15.81
C ALA A 15 -30.67 9.41 -16.05
N LEU A 16 -31.44 8.52 -16.68
CA LEU A 16 -31.06 7.20 -17.14
C LEU A 16 -30.09 7.29 -18.32
N THR A 17 -29.14 6.36 -18.43
CA THR A 17 -29.02 5.35 -19.54
C THR A 17 -27.59 4.80 -19.63
N GLY A 18 -27.47 3.47 -19.69
CA GLY A 18 -26.20 2.75 -19.86
C GLY A 18 -26.30 1.30 -19.40
N SER A 19 -26.89 0.44 -20.23
CA SER A 19 -27.14 -0.97 -19.94
C SER A 19 -25.91 -1.84 -20.27
N SER A 20 -25.26 -2.44 -19.26
CA SER A 20 -24.43 -3.65 -19.41
C SER A 20 -24.44 -4.49 -18.12
N ALA A 21 -25.26 -5.54 -18.14
CA ALA A 21 -25.22 -6.80 -17.38
C ALA A 21 -24.52 -6.86 -16.00
N LEU A 22 -25.32 -6.74 -14.93
CA LEU A 22 -25.04 -7.46 -13.68
C LEU A 22 -25.40 -8.94 -13.85
N ALA A 23 -24.41 -9.82 -13.77
CA ALA A 23 -24.63 -11.17 -13.27
C ALA A 23 -24.54 -11.09 -11.74
N ALA A 24 -25.62 -11.49 -11.09
CA ALA A 24 -25.70 -11.65 -9.65
C ALA A 24 -24.75 -12.75 -9.17
N CYS A 25 -24.08 -12.52 -8.05
CA CYS A 25 -24.11 -13.53 -6.99
C CYS A 25 -24.09 -12.83 -5.63
N SER A 26 -25.19 -13.02 -4.91
CA SER A 26 -25.35 -12.65 -3.51
C SER A 26 -24.65 -13.71 -2.67
N GLY A 27 -23.82 -13.29 -1.71
CA GLY A 27 -23.17 -14.18 -0.76
C GLY A 27 -22.38 -13.37 0.26
N SER A 28 -23.03 -13.03 1.36
CA SER A 28 -22.39 -12.42 2.53
C SER A 28 -21.46 -13.43 3.20
N ASP A 29 -20.18 -13.10 3.28
CA ASP A 29 -19.30 -13.41 4.41
C ASP A 29 -18.08 -12.50 4.31
N ALA A 30 -17.84 -11.67 5.33
CA ALA A 30 -16.60 -10.91 5.47
C ALA A 30 -15.55 -11.85 6.08
N PRO A 31 -14.29 -11.83 5.63
CA PRO A 31 -13.38 -10.90 6.28
C PRO A 31 -12.27 -10.33 5.38
N ALA A 32 -11.53 -9.40 5.98
CA ALA A 32 -10.25 -8.83 5.59
C ALA A 32 -10.30 -7.68 4.57
N ALA A 33 -9.86 -6.52 5.07
CA ALA A 33 -9.56 -5.33 4.30
C ALA A 33 -8.49 -5.65 3.25
N GLN A 34 -8.91 -5.82 1.99
CA GLN A 34 -8.08 -5.39 0.88
C GLN A 34 -8.17 -3.86 0.86
N SER A 35 -7.18 -3.21 1.47
CA SER A 35 -6.90 -1.81 1.14
C SER A 35 -6.72 -1.75 -0.37
N ALA A 36 -7.56 -0.96 -1.03
CA ALA A 36 -7.42 -0.67 -2.44
C ALA A 36 -6.04 -0.02 -2.65
N ALA A 37 -5.09 -0.82 -3.15
CA ALA A 37 -3.90 -0.29 -3.79
C ALA A 37 -4.38 0.68 -4.89
N SER A 38 -3.70 1.81 -5.01
CA SER A 38 -4.14 2.87 -5.92
C SER A 38 -4.19 2.31 -7.35
N ASP A 39 -5.32 2.52 -8.03
CA ASP A 39 -5.61 2.05 -9.40
C ASP A 39 -4.54 2.49 -10.44
N SER A 40 -3.61 3.37 -10.06
CA SER A 40 -2.53 3.89 -10.89
C SER A 40 -1.30 2.96 -11.03
N ALA A 41 -1.11 1.96 -10.17
CA ALA A 41 -0.02 0.97 -10.32
C ALA A 41 -0.41 -0.26 -11.18
N ALA A 42 -1.70 -0.46 -11.44
CA ALA A 42 -2.26 -1.68 -12.04
C ALA A 42 -2.16 -1.77 -13.58
N GLN A 43 -1.60 -0.75 -14.26
CA GLN A 43 -1.46 -0.74 -15.71
C GLN A 43 -0.03 -0.45 -16.14
N GLY A 44 0.68 -1.46 -16.63
CA GLY A 44 2.03 -1.33 -17.19
C GLY A 44 2.91 -2.55 -16.98
N GLU A 45 4.14 -2.49 -17.48
CA GLU A 45 5.19 -3.47 -17.19
C GLU A 45 5.43 -3.54 -15.67
N ASP A 46 5.59 -4.75 -15.13
CA ASP A 46 5.85 -5.03 -13.72
C ASP A 46 4.84 -4.42 -12.73
N ALA A 47 3.58 -4.29 -13.14
CA ALA A 47 2.50 -3.72 -12.31
C ALA A 47 2.40 -4.35 -10.90
N GLU A 48 2.59 -5.66 -10.79
CA GLU A 48 2.56 -6.38 -9.50
C GLU A 48 3.76 -6.03 -8.61
N THR A 49 4.97 -5.92 -9.18
CA THR A 49 6.15 -5.43 -8.44
C THR A 49 5.96 -3.99 -7.95
N LYS A 50 5.29 -3.15 -8.76
CA LYS A 50 4.96 -1.78 -8.37
C LYS A 50 3.92 -1.75 -7.25
N ALA A 51 2.91 -2.61 -7.30
CA ALA A 51 1.95 -2.77 -6.22
C ALA A 51 2.61 -3.26 -4.90
N ASP A 52 3.57 -4.18 -5.00
CA ASP A 52 4.39 -4.58 -3.85
C ASP A 52 5.14 -3.36 -3.26
N LEU A 53 5.78 -2.55 -4.09
CA LEU A 53 6.45 -1.32 -3.64
C LEU A 53 5.49 -0.34 -2.94
N GLU A 54 4.27 -0.15 -3.46
CA GLU A 54 3.24 0.66 -2.79
C GLU A 54 2.86 0.11 -1.41
N LEU A 55 2.72 -1.21 -1.30
CA LEU A 55 2.41 -1.88 -0.03
C LEU A 55 3.57 -1.71 0.98
N ALA A 56 4.81 -1.85 0.52
CA ALA A 56 6.00 -1.61 1.34
C ALA A 56 6.03 -0.17 1.86
N ARG A 57 5.76 0.80 0.97
CA ARG A 57 5.65 2.22 1.33
C ARG A 57 4.58 2.44 2.40
N GLN A 58 3.37 1.91 2.20
CA GLN A 58 2.28 2.08 3.16
C GLN A 58 2.66 1.49 4.52
N THR A 59 3.28 0.31 4.54
CA THR A 59 3.76 -0.36 5.75
C THR A 59 4.72 0.53 6.55
N ILE A 60 5.62 1.24 5.86
CA ILE A 60 6.56 2.18 6.49
C ILE A 60 5.84 3.42 7.01
N LEU A 61 4.93 4.01 6.23
CA LEU A 61 4.17 5.19 6.65
C LEU A 61 3.33 4.90 7.89
N ASP A 62 2.67 3.74 7.95
CA ASP A 62 1.89 3.30 9.11
C ASP A 62 2.81 3.11 10.32
N THR A 63 3.98 2.49 10.12
CA THR A 63 4.98 2.30 11.18
C THR A 63 5.48 3.63 11.75
N LEU A 64 5.75 4.61 10.88
CA LEU A 64 6.21 5.95 11.27
C LEU A 64 5.11 6.79 11.92
N ALA A 65 3.84 6.56 11.59
CA ALA A 65 2.73 7.21 12.28
C ALA A 65 2.68 6.80 13.76
N ASP A 66 2.99 5.54 14.06
CA ASP A 66 3.06 5.03 15.43
C ASP A 66 4.42 5.34 16.11
N ASN A 67 5.51 5.42 15.33
CA ASN A 67 6.88 5.59 15.82
C ASN A 67 7.63 6.63 14.96
N PRO A 68 7.38 7.94 15.16
CA PRO A 68 7.90 9.00 14.29
C PRO A 68 9.41 9.24 14.41
N ASP A 69 10.04 8.76 15.48
CA ASP A 69 11.46 9.01 15.80
C ASP A 69 12.39 7.88 15.35
N LEU A 70 11.93 6.97 14.48
CA LEU A 70 12.76 5.88 13.95
C LEU A 70 13.74 6.39 12.88
N ASP A 71 15.02 6.06 13.04
CA ASP A 71 16.05 6.32 12.02
C ASP A 71 16.10 5.23 10.93
N GLN A 72 15.53 4.06 11.20
CA GLN A 72 15.58 2.90 10.31
C GLN A 72 14.48 1.88 10.60
N ILE A 73 13.98 1.23 9.54
CA ILE A 73 12.99 0.15 9.60
C ILE A 73 13.49 -1.02 8.75
N TYR A 74 13.42 -2.23 9.28
CA TYR A 74 13.77 -3.45 8.54
C TYR A 74 12.51 -4.20 8.13
N LEU A 75 12.27 -4.29 6.82
CA LEU A 75 11.18 -5.07 6.24
C LEU A 75 11.63 -6.53 6.13
N ALA A 76 10.94 -7.42 6.84
CA ALA A 76 11.30 -8.83 6.90
C ALA A 76 10.07 -9.73 6.71
N SER A 77 10.22 -10.77 5.89
CA SER A 77 9.14 -11.73 5.61
C SER A 77 9.06 -12.89 6.60
N ASP A 78 10.08 -13.07 7.44
CA ASP A 78 10.21 -14.18 8.40
C ASP A 78 9.57 -13.89 9.76
N VAL A 79 9.17 -12.64 10.02
CA VAL A 79 8.47 -12.23 11.24
C VAL A 79 6.96 -12.12 11.02
N LYS A 80 6.17 -12.45 12.05
CA LYS A 80 4.69 -12.38 11.99
C LYS A 80 4.11 -11.10 12.59
N LYS A 81 4.91 -10.38 13.37
CA LYS A 81 4.52 -9.17 14.10
C LYS A 81 5.72 -8.22 14.17
N PRO A 82 5.49 -6.89 14.22
CA PRO A 82 6.57 -5.95 14.47
C PRO A 82 7.33 -6.32 15.76
N THR A 83 8.65 -6.32 15.70
CA THR A 83 9.52 -6.63 16.83
C THR A 83 10.78 -5.80 16.78
N GLU A 84 11.28 -5.38 17.93
CA GLU A 84 12.58 -4.72 18.02
C GLU A 84 13.69 -5.76 18.13
N LYS A 85 14.74 -5.63 17.32
CA LYS A 85 15.97 -6.42 17.41
C LYS A 85 17.16 -5.49 17.24
N TYR A 86 18.09 -5.51 18.20
CA TYR A 86 19.32 -4.70 18.17
C TYR A 86 19.08 -3.19 17.99
N GLY A 87 18.00 -2.64 18.57
CA GLY A 87 17.63 -1.23 18.43
C GLY A 87 17.07 -0.85 17.05
N MET A 88 16.67 -1.85 16.25
CA MET A 88 16.04 -1.68 14.95
C MET A 88 14.64 -2.30 14.98
N LEU A 89 13.65 -1.56 14.50
CA LEU A 89 12.30 -2.09 14.35
C LEU A 89 12.23 -2.96 13.11
N VAL A 90 11.89 -4.23 13.32
CA VAL A 90 11.67 -5.22 12.27
C VAL A 90 10.17 -5.34 12.04
N VAL A 91 9.72 -5.04 10.83
CA VAL A 91 8.31 -5.00 10.46
C VAL A 91 8.02 -6.14 9.47
N PRO A 92 6.94 -6.91 9.69
CA PRO A 92 6.53 -7.96 8.77
C PRO A 92 6.16 -7.37 7.42
N TYR A 93 6.79 -7.87 6.37
CA TYR A 93 6.45 -7.50 4.99
C TYR A 93 6.70 -8.68 4.06
N ALA A 94 5.70 -9.00 3.25
CA ALA A 94 5.77 -10.03 2.21
C ALA A 94 5.41 -9.39 0.87
N TYR A 95 6.23 -9.68 -0.14
CA TYR A 95 6.01 -9.29 -1.52
C TYR A 95 5.53 -10.51 -2.33
N SER A 96 4.89 -10.24 -3.47
CA SER A 96 4.38 -11.26 -4.38
C SER A 96 5.48 -11.99 -5.15
N GLU A 97 5.13 -13.08 -5.86
CA GLU A 97 6.04 -13.81 -6.75
C GLU A 97 6.51 -12.96 -7.96
N ALA A 98 5.85 -11.84 -8.25
CA ALA A 98 6.29 -10.90 -9.26
C ALA A 98 7.54 -10.12 -8.83
N THR A 99 7.85 -10.08 -7.54
CA THR A 99 9.05 -9.45 -7.00
C THR A 99 10.09 -10.51 -6.66
N GLU A 100 11.28 -10.42 -7.24
CA GLU A 100 12.37 -11.35 -6.94
C GLU A 100 12.95 -11.07 -5.54
N LYS A 101 13.22 -9.79 -5.27
CA LYS A 101 13.80 -9.33 -4.00
C LYS A 101 13.58 -7.83 -3.82
N LEU A 102 13.54 -7.41 -2.57
CA LEU A 102 13.75 -6.00 -2.23
C LEU A 102 15.24 -5.67 -2.33
N THR A 103 15.58 -4.59 -3.03
CA THR A 103 16.94 -4.04 -3.03
C THR A 103 17.21 -3.25 -1.74
N THR A 104 16.14 -2.75 -1.11
CA THR A 104 16.20 -1.97 0.14
C THR A 104 15.33 -2.63 1.20
N SER A 105 15.86 -3.66 1.87
CA SER A 105 15.16 -4.29 3.00
C SER A 105 15.32 -3.50 4.31
N ILE A 106 16.47 -2.85 4.50
CA ILE A 106 16.68 -1.87 5.60
C ILE A 106 16.44 -0.49 5.01
N VAL A 107 15.30 0.09 5.35
CA VAL A 107 14.90 1.41 4.91
C VAL A 107 15.41 2.42 5.92
N LYS A 108 16.31 3.28 5.47
CA LYS A 108 16.81 4.41 6.27
C LYS A 108 15.81 5.54 6.20
N ILE A 109 15.47 6.07 7.37
CA ILE A 109 14.67 7.26 7.51
C ILE A 109 15.67 8.39 7.71
N GLU A 110 15.81 9.28 6.73
CA GLU A 110 16.68 10.44 6.91
C GLU A 110 16.10 11.37 8.00
N LYS A 111 16.76 12.49 8.33
CA LYS A 111 16.15 13.47 9.24
C LYS A 111 14.87 14.04 8.61
N GLY A 112 13.73 13.44 8.93
CA GLY A 112 12.43 13.68 8.29
C GLY A 112 11.95 12.47 7.48
N PRO A 113 10.74 12.51 6.91
CA PRO A 113 10.08 11.29 6.42
C PRO A 113 10.66 10.74 5.09
N LYS A 114 11.80 11.24 4.62
CA LYS A 114 12.37 10.88 3.32
C LYS A 114 12.97 9.48 3.35
N PHE A 115 12.36 8.58 2.58
CA PHE A 115 12.89 7.24 2.33
C PHE A 115 12.61 6.81 0.88
N ILE A 116 13.39 5.83 0.43
CA ILE A 116 13.23 5.16 -0.87
C ILE A 116 13.23 3.66 -0.63
N ILE A 117 12.34 2.94 -1.32
CA ILE A 117 12.28 1.48 -1.30
C ILE A 117 12.49 1.01 -2.74
N GLY A 118 13.31 -0.02 -2.92
CA GLY A 118 13.52 -0.61 -4.24
C GLY A 118 13.27 -2.11 -4.26
N ALA A 119 12.90 -2.60 -5.44
CA ALA A 119 12.61 -4.00 -5.71
C ALA A 119 13.03 -4.38 -7.12
N VAL A 120 13.40 -5.65 -7.31
CA VAL A 120 13.67 -6.24 -8.62
C VAL A 120 12.45 -7.04 -9.07
N ALA A 121 11.95 -6.75 -10.26
CA ALA A 121 10.87 -7.51 -10.87
C ALA A 121 11.37 -8.88 -11.34
N ALA A 122 10.67 -9.95 -10.97
CA ALA A 122 11.08 -11.32 -11.26
C ALA A 122 11.11 -11.62 -12.77
N GLN A 123 10.14 -11.10 -13.52
CA GLN A 123 10.01 -11.38 -14.96
C GLN A 123 10.93 -10.51 -15.83
N SER A 124 10.84 -9.19 -15.69
CA SER A 124 11.60 -8.25 -16.52
C SER A 124 13.05 -8.07 -16.07
N GLN A 125 13.37 -8.47 -14.82
CA GLN A 125 14.66 -8.23 -14.15
C GLN A 125 15.00 -6.74 -13.97
N LYS A 126 14.01 -5.85 -14.15
CA LYS A 126 14.18 -4.42 -13.92
C LYS A 126 14.16 -4.08 -12.44
N THR A 127 14.91 -3.05 -12.08
CA THR A 127 14.86 -2.47 -10.74
C THR A 127 13.92 -1.29 -10.72
N TRP A 128 12.94 -1.32 -9.82
CA TRP A 128 12.00 -0.24 -9.57
C TRP A 128 12.24 0.35 -8.19
N GLU A 129 12.09 1.66 -8.08
CA GLU A 129 12.14 2.38 -6.80
C GLU A 129 10.86 3.19 -6.60
N ILE A 130 10.39 3.23 -5.36
CA ILE A 130 9.31 4.10 -4.90
C ILE A 130 9.85 5.05 -3.85
N ASP A 131 9.50 6.33 -3.97
CA ASP A 131 9.77 7.31 -2.92
C ASP A 131 8.62 7.41 -1.89
N GLN A 132 8.85 8.18 -0.84
CA GLN A 132 7.86 8.44 0.20
C GLN A 132 6.54 9.04 -0.34
N ASP A 133 6.60 9.83 -1.41
CA ASP A 133 5.42 10.48 -2.00
C ASP A 133 4.61 9.52 -2.88
N GLY A 134 5.18 8.35 -3.21
CA GLY A 134 4.56 7.32 -4.04
C GLY A 134 4.95 7.43 -5.51
N ASN A 135 5.97 8.22 -5.85
CA ASN A 135 6.48 8.25 -7.22
C ASN A 135 7.32 7.00 -7.46
N ILE A 136 6.96 6.25 -8.50
CA ILE A 136 7.67 5.05 -8.91
C ILE A 136 8.51 5.36 -10.14
N SER A 137 9.79 4.98 -10.12
CA SER A 137 10.71 5.14 -11.23
C SER A 137 11.56 3.89 -11.47
N GLU A 138 11.89 3.62 -12.72
CA GLU A 138 12.89 2.61 -13.07
C GLU A 138 14.27 3.12 -12.67
N LYS A 139 15.04 2.30 -11.94
CA LYS A 139 16.42 2.59 -11.61
C LYS A 139 17.30 2.04 -12.73
N SER A 140 17.85 2.93 -13.55
CA SER A 140 18.93 2.58 -14.49
C SER A 140 20.24 2.42 -13.72
N GLU A 141 21.01 1.37 -14.03
CA GLU A 141 22.35 1.13 -13.46
C GLU A 141 23.35 2.28 -13.74
#